data_AF-A0AAN7USV8-F1
#
_entry.id   AF-A0AAN7USV8-F1
#
_cell.length_a   1.000
_cell.length_b   1.000
_cell.length_c   1.000
_cell.angle_alpha   90.00
_cell.angle_beta   90.00
_cell.angle_gamma   90.00
#
_symmetry.space_group_name_H-M   'P 1'
#
loop_
_entity.id
_entity.type
_entity.pdbx_description
1 polymer ?
#
loop_
_entity_poly.entity_id
_entity_poly.type
_entity_poly.pdbx_seq_one_letter_code
_entity_poly.pdbx_strand_id
1 'polypeptide(L)'
;MPSWAVYPALDAEYPSGISSKWLQGELRGHLKFEGVIITDAIEAGGLSGFGTDPQRSVLALRAGVDIILAAAEDISQGEGIVSALVNAVNSGILSSSAFSVSTARISALRNAL
;
A
#
# COMPACT_ATOMS: atom_id res chain seq x y z
N MET A 1 -7.23 4.86 5.41
CA MET A 1 -5.93 5.47 5.11
C MET A 1 -5.02 5.30 6.32
N PRO A 2 -3.97 4.47 6.26
CA PRO A 2 -3.03 4.28 7.36
C PRO A 2 -2.04 5.46 7.44
N SER A 3 -1.48 5.68 8.63
CA SER A 3 -0.48 6.71 8.92
C SER A 3 0.94 6.22 8.57
N TRP A 4 1.87 7.16 8.36
CA TRP A 4 3.31 6.87 8.29
C TRP A 4 4.03 6.82 9.66
N ALA A 5 3.28 6.84 10.76
CA ALA A 5 3.85 6.64 12.09
C ALA A 5 4.21 5.16 12.33
N VAL A 6 5.29 4.97 13.10
CA VAL A 6 5.67 3.68 13.69
C VAL A 6 4.95 3.55 15.03
N TYR A 7 4.40 2.36 15.29
CA TYR A 7 3.70 2.05 16.53
C TYR A 7 4.39 0.86 17.21
N PRO A 8 5.44 1.09 18.01
CA PRO A 8 6.35 0.03 18.46
C PRO A 8 5.72 -1.10 19.25
N ALA A 9 4.59 -0.84 19.91
CA ALA A 9 3.83 -1.87 20.63
C ALA A 9 3.25 -2.96 19.70
N LEU A 10 3.05 -2.65 18.41
CA LEU A 10 2.58 -3.60 17.41
C LEU A 10 3.66 -3.93 16.37
N ASP A 11 4.29 -2.89 15.82
CA ASP A 11 5.37 -3.01 14.85
C ASP A 11 6.39 -1.89 15.02
N ALA A 12 7.57 -2.24 15.51
CA ALA A 12 8.68 -1.32 15.70
C ALA A 12 9.53 -1.12 14.44
N GLU A 13 9.38 -2.00 13.44
CA GLU A 13 10.18 -1.98 12.23
C GLU A 13 9.52 -1.15 11.13
N TYR A 14 8.21 -1.28 10.98
CA TYR A 14 7.46 -0.70 9.86
C TYR A 14 6.40 0.31 10.32
N PRO A 15 6.32 1.47 9.65
CA PRO A 15 5.15 2.35 9.68
C PRO A 15 3.86 1.61 9.36
N SER A 16 2.74 2.08 9.90
CA SER A 16 1.46 1.37 9.77
C SER A 16 1.04 1.09 8.32
N GLY A 17 1.33 2.00 7.38
CA GLY A 17 0.99 1.84 5.96
C GLY A 17 1.84 0.85 5.16
N ILE A 18 2.96 0.35 5.71
CA ILE A 18 3.78 -0.72 5.10
C ILE A 18 3.95 -1.92 6.04
N SER A 19 3.20 -1.99 7.13
CA SER A 19 3.21 -3.10 8.09
C SER A 19 2.06 -4.06 7.82
N SER A 20 2.37 -5.32 7.54
CA SER A 20 1.35 -6.38 7.41
C SER A 20 0.66 -6.68 8.76
N LYS A 21 1.34 -6.45 9.89
CA LYS A 21 0.75 -6.61 11.23
C LYS A 21 -0.38 -5.61 11.44
N TRP A 22 -0.18 -4.35 11.02
CA TRP A 22 -1.24 -3.34 11.03
C TRP A 22 -2.35 -3.65 10.03
N LEU A 23 -2.00 -3.83 8.76
CA LEU A 23 -3.01 -3.87 7.71
C LEU A 23 -3.75 -5.21 7.65
N GLN A 24 -3.04 -6.33 7.69
CA GLN A 24 -3.67 -7.65 7.65
C GLN A 24 -4.07 -8.15 9.05
N GLY A 25 -3.21 -7.95 10.05
CA GLY A 25 -3.47 -8.39 11.42
C GLY A 25 -4.60 -7.60 12.07
N GLU A 26 -4.40 -6.30 12.28
CA GLU A 26 -5.39 -5.48 12.97
C GLU A 26 -6.54 -5.07 12.06
N LEU A 27 -6.29 -4.39 10.94
CA LEU A 27 -7.35 -3.76 10.16
C LEU A 27 -8.24 -4.79 9.45
N ARG A 28 -7.68 -5.72 8.67
CA ARG A 28 -8.44 -6.80 8.03
C ARG A 28 -8.81 -7.92 9.00
N GLY A 29 -7.89 -8.28 9.90
CA GLY A 29 -8.02 -9.44 10.76
C GLY A 29 -8.90 -9.20 11.99
N HIS A 30 -8.54 -8.23 12.83
CA HIS A 30 -9.26 -7.95 14.07
C HIS A 30 -10.49 -7.06 13.84
N LEU A 31 -10.32 -5.93 13.15
CA LEU A 31 -11.37 -4.94 12.90
C LEU A 31 -12.29 -5.32 11.74
N LYS A 32 -11.95 -6.38 10.99
CA LYS A 32 -12.76 -6.91 9.88
C LYS A 32 -13.11 -5.85 8.82
N PHE A 33 -12.22 -4.89 8.57
CA PHE A 33 -12.44 -3.92 7.53
C PHE A 33 -12.40 -4.60 6.16
N GLU A 34 -13.44 -4.43 5.34
CA GLU A 34 -13.55 -5.08 4.01
C GLU A 34 -13.41 -4.11 2.83
N GLY A 35 -13.42 -2.79 3.09
CA GLY A 35 -13.34 -1.75 2.08
C GLY A 35 -11.95 -1.54 1.48
N VAL A 36 -11.72 -0.42 0.82
CA VAL A 36 -10.44 -0.07 0.18
C VAL A 36 -9.47 0.58 1.19
N ILE A 37 -8.23 0.12 1.22
CA ILE A 37 -7.11 0.74 1.94
C ILE A 37 -6.31 1.59 0.95
N ILE A 38 -6.19 2.88 1.24
CA ILE A 38 -5.43 3.85 0.45
C ILE A 38 -4.26 4.34 1.30
N THR A 39 -3.04 4.44 0.79
CA THR A 39 -1.94 5.08 1.54
C THR A 39 -2.23 6.56 1.83
N ASP A 40 -1.55 7.13 2.81
CA ASP A 40 -1.26 8.58 2.80
C ASP A 40 -0.24 8.89 1.68
N ALA A 41 0.15 10.14 1.45
CA ALA A 41 1.07 10.53 0.37
C ALA A 41 2.40 9.75 0.43
N ILE A 42 2.75 9.02 -0.64
CA ILE A 42 3.85 8.05 -0.63
C ILE A 42 5.26 8.70 -0.61
N GLU A 43 5.34 9.95 -1.07
CA GLU A 43 6.55 10.78 -1.04
C GLU A 43 6.86 11.38 0.34
N ALA A 44 5.96 11.21 1.33
CA ALA A 44 6.11 11.82 2.64
C ALA A 44 7.50 11.51 3.26
N GLY A 45 8.15 12.53 3.81
CA GLY A 45 9.52 12.44 4.34
C GLY A 45 9.71 11.39 5.45
N GLY A 46 8.63 11.03 6.17
CA GLY A 46 8.61 9.94 7.14
C GLY A 46 8.92 8.56 6.58
N LEU A 47 8.84 8.38 5.26
CA LEU A 47 9.21 7.15 4.55
C LEU A 47 10.62 7.15 3.97
N SER A 48 11.42 8.19 4.20
CA SER A 48 12.78 8.32 3.64
C SER A 48 13.69 7.10 3.91
N GLY A 49 13.51 6.42 5.04
CA GLY A 49 14.24 5.19 5.39
C GLY A 49 13.82 3.93 4.62
N PHE A 50 12.74 3.97 3.83
CA PHE A 50 12.13 2.81 3.18
C PHE A 50 12.30 2.81 1.64
N GLY A 51 13.31 3.51 1.14
CA GLY A 51 13.67 3.53 -0.28
C GLY A 51 13.00 4.63 -1.08
N THR A 52 12.90 4.47 -2.40
CA THR A 52 12.24 5.40 -3.34
C THR A 52 10.73 5.18 -3.37
N ASP A 53 9.96 6.12 -3.93
CA ASP A 53 8.49 5.98 -4.05
C ASP A 53 8.05 4.68 -4.75
N PRO A 54 8.70 4.24 -5.85
CA PRO A 54 8.42 2.93 -6.45
C PRO A 54 8.76 1.73 -5.56
N GLN A 55 9.77 1.83 -4.69
CA GLN A 55 10.08 0.76 -3.73
C GLN A 55 9.07 0.71 -2.59
N ARG A 56 8.69 1.89 -2.06
CA ARG A 56 7.68 2.04 -1.01
C ARG A 56 6.30 1.57 -1.47
N SER A 57 5.93 1.79 -2.73
CA SER A 57 4.65 1.33 -3.27
C SER A 57 4.56 -0.20 -3.30
N VAL A 58 5.64 -0.90 -3.64
CA VAL A 58 5.73 -2.37 -3.57
C VAL A 58 5.62 -2.85 -2.13
N LEU A 59 6.27 -2.18 -1.16
CA LEU A 59 6.14 -2.49 0.27
C LEU A 59 4.69 -2.30 0.76
N ALA A 60 4.05 -1.19 0.42
CA ALA A 60 2.67 -0.89 0.79
C ALA A 60 1.68 -1.93 0.23
N LEU A 61 1.80 -2.27 -1.06
CA LEU A 61 0.92 -3.27 -1.67
C LEU A 61 1.16 -4.66 -1.07
N ARG A 62 2.41 -5.02 -0.78
CA ARG A 62 2.75 -6.27 -0.07
C ARG A 62 2.15 -6.32 1.34
N ALA A 63 2.11 -5.19 2.06
CA ALA A 63 1.44 -5.09 3.36
C ALA A 63 -0.10 -5.18 3.23
N GLY A 64 -0.63 -4.95 2.02
CA GLY A 64 -2.03 -5.14 1.65
C GLY A 64 -2.83 -3.85 1.55
N VAL A 65 -2.15 -2.75 1.21
CA VAL A 65 -2.78 -1.56 0.65
C VAL A 65 -3.37 -1.87 -0.73
N ASP A 66 -4.51 -1.28 -1.04
CA ASP A 66 -5.18 -1.44 -2.33
C ASP A 66 -4.83 -0.30 -3.31
N ILE A 67 -4.78 0.96 -2.85
CA ILE A 67 -4.47 2.14 -3.67
C ILE A 67 -3.25 2.89 -3.10
N ILE A 68 -2.31 3.24 -3.98
CA ILE A 68 -1.17 4.10 -3.67
C ILE A 68 -1.53 5.54 -4.02
N LEU A 69 -1.40 6.45 -3.06
CA LEU A 69 -1.54 7.89 -3.25
C LEU A 69 -0.19 8.51 -3.61
N ALA A 70 -0.05 8.89 -4.88
CA ALA A 70 1.07 9.66 -5.41
C ALA A 70 0.63 11.14 -5.51
N ALA A 71 1.15 12.01 -4.64
CA ALA A 71 0.67 13.39 -4.50
C ALA A 71 1.77 14.44 -4.73
N ALA A 72 2.90 14.05 -5.34
CA ALA A 72 4.01 14.96 -5.62
C ALA A 72 3.73 15.97 -6.76
N GLU A 73 2.52 15.96 -7.33
CA GLU A 73 2.12 16.76 -8.50
C GLU A 73 3.03 16.56 -9.73
N ASP A 74 3.71 15.42 -9.79
CA ASP A 74 4.59 15.00 -10.89
C ASP A 74 4.09 13.66 -11.46
N ILE A 75 3.77 13.67 -12.75
CA ILE A 75 3.30 12.48 -13.48
C ILE A 75 4.36 11.37 -13.46
N SER A 76 5.65 11.72 -13.50
CA SER A 76 6.75 10.76 -13.53
C SER A 76 6.80 9.90 -12.26
N GLN A 77 6.34 10.44 -11.12
CA GLN A 77 6.20 9.69 -9.87
C GLN A 77 5.22 8.53 -10.06
N GLY A 78 4.05 8.81 -10.63
CA GLY A 78 3.02 7.81 -10.91
C GLY A 78 3.50 6.76 -11.91
N GLU A 79 4.15 7.17 -12.99
CA GLU A 79 4.71 6.26 -14.00
C GLU A 79 5.76 5.31 -13.41
N GLY A 80 6.64 5.82 -12.54
CA GLY A 80 7.62 5.02 -11.84
C GLY A 80 6.99 3.99 -10.91
N ILE A 81 5.97 4.40 -10.15
CA ILE A 81 5.20 3.51 -9.26
C ILE A 81 4.51 2.40 -10.06
N VAL A 82 3.80 2.74 -11.14
CA VAL A 82 3.11 1.77 -11.99
C VAL A 82 4.12 0.76 -12.56
N SER A 83 5.24 1.24 -13.10
CA SER A 83 6.30 0.38 -13.66
C SER A 83 6.83 -0.61 -12.62
N ALA A 84 7.09 -0.15 -11.39
CA ALA A 84 7.55 -1.03 -10.31
C ALA A 84 6.51 -2.07 -9.88
N LEU A 85 5.24 -1.68 -9.76
CA LEU A 85 4.17 -2.61 -9.37
C LEU A 85 3.93 -3.67 -10.45
N VAL A 86 3.89 -3.29 -11.72
CA VAL A 86 3.76 -4.23 -12.86
C VAL A 86 4.90 -5.23 -12.85
N ASN A 87 6.14 -4.74 -12.72
CA ASN A 87 7.32 -5.62 -12.66
C ASN A 87 7.26 -6.56 -11.45
N ALA A 88 6.84 -6.06 -10.29
CA ALA A 88 6.75 -6.85 -9.07
C ALA A 88 5.65 -7.93 -9.15
N VAL A 89 4.52 -7.68 -9.81
CA VAL A 89 3.51 -8.71 -10.08
C VAL A 89 4.03 -9.74 -11.10
N ASN A 90 4.62 -9.29 -12.21
CA ASN A 90 5.13 -10.17 -13.27
C ASN A 90 6.27 -11.08 -12.80
N SER A 91 7.11 -10.59 -11.89
CA SER A 91 8.21 -11.35 -11.29
C SER A 91 7.80 -12.23 -10.10
N GLY A 92 6.54 -12.15 -9.65
CA GLY A 92 6.05 -12.89 -8.49
C GLY A 92 6.47 -12.33 -7.13
N ILE A 93 7.16 -11.18 -7.10
CA ILE A 93 7.46 -10.43 -5.86
C ILE A 93 6.16 -10.03 -5.14
N LEU A 94 5.12 -9.69 -5.92
CA LEU A 94 3.76 -9.50 -5.46
C LEU A 94 2.87 -10.62 -6.00
N SER A 95 2.00 -11.16 -5.15
CA SER A 95 1.05 -12.20 -5.53
C SER A 95 0.00 -11.64 -6.50
N SER A 96 -0.12 -12.26 -7.67
CA SER A 96 -1.15 -11.92 -8.66
C SER A 96 -2.56 -12.12 -8.11
N SER A 97 -2.80 -13.19 -7.33
CA SER A 97 -4.10 -13.42 -6.69
C SER A 97 -4.43 -12.35 -5.65
N ALA A 98 -3.47 -11.94 -4.82
CA ALA A 98 -3.68 -10.86 -3.86
C ALA A 98 -3.96 -9.52 -4.57
N PHE A 99 -3.24 -9.24 -5.67
CA PHE A 99 -3.46 -8.07 -6.51
C PHE A 99 -4.87 -8.07 -7.13
N SER A 100 -5.37 -9.22 -7.62
CA SER A 100 -6.74 -9.34 -8.12
C SER A 100 -7.80 -9.09 -7.04
N VAL A 101 -7.57 -9.57 -5.82
CA VAL A 101 -8.47 -9.31 -4.67
C VAL A 101 -8.53 -7.80 -4.35
N SER A 102 -7.39 -7.12 -4.31
CA SER A 102 -7.34 -5.66 -4.14
C SER A 102 -8.12 -4.94 -5.24
N THR A 103 -7.88 -5.31 -6.49
CA THR A 103 -8.58 -4.73 -7.66
C THR A 103 -10.09 -4.90 -7.56
N ALA A 104 -10.57 -6.06 -7.09
CA ALA A 104 -12.00 -6.31 -6.88
C ALA A 104 -12.62 -5.36 -5.86
N ARG A 105 -11.91 -5.02 -4.77
CA ARG A 105 -12.38 -4.01 -3.80
C ARG A 105 -12.49 -2.62 -4.42
N ILE A 106 -11.50 -2.24 -5.24
CA ILE A 106 -11.51 -0.96 -5.94
C ILE A 106 -12.69 -0.88 -6.93
N SER A 107 -12.95 -1.94 -7.68
CA SER A 107 -14.11 -2.04 -8.57
C SER A 107 -15.43 -1.96 -7.80
N ALA A 108 -15.54 -2.67 -6.67
CA ALA A 108 -16.73 -2.61 -5.83
C ALA A 108 -16.99 -1.19 -5.28
N LEU A 109 -15.94 -0.51 -4.81
CA LEU A 109 -16.04 0.89 -4.37
C LEU A 109 -16.52 1.79 -5.51
N ARG A 110 -15.95 1.68 -6.70
CA ARG A 110 -16.33 2.49 -7.87
C ARG A 110 -17.79 2.29 -8.27
N ASN A 111 -18.29 1.05 -8.21
CA ASN A 111 -19.66 0.73 -8.58
C ASN A 111 -20.70 1.18 -7.55
N ALA A 112 -20.27 1.53 -6.33
CA ALA A 112 -21.13 2.02 -5.27
C ALA A 112 -21.24 3.57 -5.23
N LEU A 113 -20.52 4.26 -6.12
CA LEU A 113 -20.54 5.72 -6.30
C LEU A 113 -21.36 6.09 -7.53
#